data_AF-A0A093ZRA3-F1
#
_entry.id   AF-A0A093ZRA3-F1
#
_cell.length_a   1.000
_cell.length_b   1.000
_cell.length_c   1.000
_cell.angle_alpha   90.00
_cell.angle_beta   90.00
_cell.angle_gamma   90.00
#
_symmetry.space_group_name_H-M   'P 1'
#
loop_
_entity.id
_entity.type
_entity.pdbx_description
1 polymer ?
#
loop_
_entity_poly.entity_id
_entity_poly.type
_entity_poly.pdbx_seq_one_letter_code
_entity_poly.pdbx_strand_id
1 'polypeptide(L)'
;MAVGVVVLAQSLFSGAWAEGVGVGGDTAPIDVSSLSPAFSTVEGVDLFPNEKQQLTDSVLTNLTQLGIDTTLFTFSNPSSSIASLNNRSGSCKVFPGDPHWPSSASWKLLDFLSGGALIKTIPSAAVCYEGWGNTNEGGCEY
;
A
#
# COMPACT_ATOMS: atom_id res chain seq x y z
N MET A 1 38.33 -65.67 16.94
CA MET A 1 38.92 -64.75 15.96
C MET A 1 37.81 -64.24 15.05
N ALA A 2 37.45 -62.96 15.21
CA ALA A 2 36.86 -62.06 14.21
C ALA A 2 36.34 -60.84 14.99
N VAL A 3 37.14 -59.77 15.00
CA VAL A 3 36.82 -58.46 15.60
C VAL A 3 36.12 -57.64 14.51
N GLY A 4 34.88 -57.21 14.75
CA GLY A 4 34.10 -56.37 13.84
C GLY A 4 34.03 -54.93 14.36
N VAL A 5 34.56 -54.01 13.56
CA VAL A 5 34.83 -52.60 13.85
C VAL A 5 33.55 -51.75 14.02
N VAL A 6 33.55 -50.86 15.01
CA VAL A 6 32.56 -49.81 15.24
C VAL A 6 32.84 -48.61 14.31
N VAL A 7 31.83 -48.12 13.58
CA VAL A 7 31.90 -46.83 12.89
C VAL A 7 30.78 -45.93 13.44
N LEU A 8 31.17 -44.96 14.25
CA LEU A 8 30.31 -43.87 14.74
C LEU A 8 30.17 -42.81 13.63
N ALA A 9 29.00 -42.71 13.01
CA ALA A 9 28.68 -41.60 12.12
C ALA A 9 28.26 -40.39 12.98
N GLN A 10 29.12 -39.37 13.04
CA GLN A 10 28.81 -38.08 13.66
C GLN A 10 28.00 -37.23 12.68
N SER A 11 26.72 -37.01 12.97
CA SER A 11 25.90 -36.04 12.24
C SER A 11 26.31 -34.63 12.64
N LEU A 12 27.07 -33.96 11.77
CA LEU A 12 27.34 -32.54 11.86
C LEU A 12 26.04 -31.77 11.57
N PHE A 13 25.39 -31.26 12.62
CA PHE A 13 24.33 -30.27 12.46
C PHE A 13 24.99 -28.92 12.15
N SER A 14 24.98 -28.54 10.88
CA SER A 14 25.27 -27.17 10.47
C SER A 14 24.22 -26.24 11.09
N GLY A 15 24.63 -25.44 12.06
CA GLY A 15 23.84 -24.30 12.52
C GLY A 15 23.75 -23.28 11.40
N ALA A 16 22.55 -23.07 10.87
CA ALA A 16 22.26 -21.88 10.09
C ALA A 16 22.09 -20.71 11.06
N TRP A 17 22.89 -19.67 10.83
CA TRP A 17 22.74 -18.37 11.49
C TRP A 17 21.49 -17.72 10.92
N ALA A 18 20.67 -17.13 11.78
CA ALA A 18 19.50 -16.38 11.34
C ALA A 18 19.96 -15.06 10.71
N GLU A 19 19.92 -14.95 9.39
CA GLU A 19 19.97 -13.67 8.70
C GLU A 19 18.60 -12.97 8.81
N GLY A 20 18.65 -11.73 9.30
CA GLY A 20 17.71 -10.62 9.13
C GLY A 20 16.24 -10.93 8.85
N VAL A 21 15.38 -10.65 9.84
CA VAL A 21 13.97 -10.35 9.61
C VAL A 21 13.90 -9.05 8.78
N GLY A 22 13.96 -9.19 7.46
CA GLY A 22 13.32 -8.23 6.58
C GLY A 22 11.82 -8.37 6.83
N VAL A 23 11.20 -7.35 7.43
CA VAL A 23 9.74 -7.21 7.41
C VAL A 23 9.37 -6.86 5.96
N GLY A 24 9.41 -7.87 5.09
CA GLY A 24 8.63 -7.88 3.88
C GLY A 24 7.19 -7.95 4.33
N GLY A 25 6.48 -6.82 4.25
CA GLY A 25 5.05 -6.77 4.43
C GLY A 25 4.37 -7.55 3.31
N ASP A 26 4.38 -8.87 3.41
CA ASP A 26 3.54 -9.78 2.63
C ASP A 26 2.09 -9.58 3.10
N THR A 27 1.53 -8.45 2.68
CA THR A 27 0.11 -8.19 2.74
C THR A 27 -0.51 -8.92 1.57
N ALA A 28 -1.38 -9.89 1.87
CA ALA A 28 -2.19 -10.56 0.87
C ALA A 28 -2.83 -9.51 -0.06
N PRO A 29 -2.88 -9.75 -1.38
CA PRO A 29 -3.47 -8.81 -2.31
C PRO A 29 -4.93 -8.56 -1.91
N ILE A 30 -5.29 -7.30 -1.66
CA ILE A 30 -6.69 -6.90 -1.50
C ILE A 30 -7.38 -7.15 -2.85
N ASP A 31 -8.31 -8.09 -2.88
CA ASP A 31 -9.18 -8.31 -4.04
C ASP A 31 -10.30 -7.27 -4.02
N VAL A 32 -10.07 -6.18 -4.74
CA VAL A 32 -11.01 -5.05 -4.85
C VAL A 32 -12.14 -5.31 -5.84
N SER A 33 -12.11 -6.41 -6.59
CA SER A 33 -13.07 -6.68 -7.66
C SER A 33 -14.46 -7.04 -7.15
N SER A 34 -14.55 -7.57 -5.92
CA SER A 34 -15.80 -7.92 -5.25
C SER A 34 -16.32 -6.85 -4.30
N LEU A 35 -15.65 -5.69 -4.21
CA LEU A 35 -16.01 -4.64 -3.26
C LEU A 35 -17.12 -3.75 -3.80
N SER A 36 -17.89 -3.16 -2.88
CA SER A 36 -18.89 -2.13 -3.17
C SER A 36 -18.22 -0.89 -3.79
N PRO A 37 -18.99 0.02 -4.44
CA PRO A 37 -18.42 1.27 -4.93
C PRO A 37 -17.68 2.04 -3.83
N ALA A 38 -16.54 2.64 -4.18
CA ALA A 38 -15.71 3.43 -3.29
C ALA A 38 -16.35 4.73 -2.76
N PHE A 39 -17.58 5.03 -3.17
CA PHE A 39 -18.30 6.24 -2.81
C PHE A 39 -19.73 5.90 -2.43
N SER A 40 -20.36 6.78 -1.67
CA SER A 40 -21.81 6.84 -1.49
C SER A 40 -22.37 8.08 -2.17
N THR A 41 -23.60 7.98 -2.67
CA THR A 41 -24.33 9.16 -3.19
C THR A 41 -24.95 9.90 -2.02
N VAL A 42 -24.52 11.15 -1.81
CA VAL A 42 -25.02 12.04 -0.76
C VAL A 42 -25.92 13.09 -1.41
N GLU A 43 -27.12 13.26 -0.85
CA GLU A 43 -28.06 14.30 -1.27
C GLU A 43 -27.99 15.49 -0.31
N GLY A 44 -27.96 16.70 -0.85
CA GLY A 44 -27.92 17.95 -0.11
C GLY A 44 -28.42 19.09 -0.99
N VAL A 45 -29.01 20.11 -0.36
CA VAL A 45 -29.70 21.21 -1.07
C VAL A 45 -28.74 22.03 -1.94
N ASP A 46 -27.44 22.04 -1.62
CA ASP A 46 -26.42 22.87 -2.26
C ASP A 46 -25.25 22.09 -2.89
N LEU A 47 -25.38 20.77 -3.12
CA LEU A 47 -24.31 19.98 -3.73
C LEU A 47 -24.36 20.04 -5.26
N PHE A 48 -23.22 20.33 -5.90
CA PHE A 48 -23.07 20.17 -7.34
C PHE A 48 -23.13 18.68 -7.75
N PRO A 49 -23.47 18.35 -9.01
CA PRO A 49 -23.51 16.97 -9.47
C PRO A 49 -22.22 16.18 -9.21
N ASN A 50 -21.06 16.81 -9.36
CA ASN A 50 -19.75 16.22 -9.09
C ASN A 50 -19.39 16.12 -7.59
N GLU A 51 -20.18 16.71 -6.70
CA GLU A 51 -19.99 16.63 -5.24
C GLU A 51 -20.91 15.59 -4.60
N LYS A 52 -21.90 15.05 -5.33
CA LYS A 52 -22.81 14.04 -4.80
C LYS A 52 -22.12 12.71 -4.51
N GLN A 53 -21.03 12.40 -5.21
CA GLN A 53 -20.24 11.20 -4.96
C GLN A 53 -19.17 11.50 -3.93
N GLN A 54 -19.31 10.96 -2.72
CA GLN A 54 -18.42 11.24 -1.61
C GLN A 54 -17.95 9.95 -0.95
N LEU A 55 -16.69 9.95 -0.49
CA LEU A 55 -16.21 8.95 0.46
C LEU A 55 -16.78 9.28 1.85
N THR A 56 -17.42 8.31 2.49
CA THR A 56 -18.07 8.50 3.80
C THR A 56 -17.57 7.49 4.83
N ASP A 57 -17.78 7.78 6.12
CA ASP A 57 -17.44 6.87 7.21
C ASP A 57 -18.13 5.50 7.08
N SER A 58 -19.33 5.45 6.47
CA SER A 58 -20.05 4.19 6.22
C SER A 58 -19.30 3.29 5.22
N VAL A 59 -18.75 3.87 4.15
CA VAL A 59 -17.93 3.13 3.18
C VAL A 59 -16.67 2.58 3.87
N LEU A 60 -15.97 3.42 4.64
CA LEU A 60 -14.77 3.01 5.36
C LEU A 60 -15.04 1.92 6.41
N THR A 61 -16.15 2.04 7.15
CA THR A 61 -16.57 1.05 8.16
C THR A 61 -16.86 -0.31 7.52
N ASN A 62 -17.50 -0.33 6.35
CA ASN A 62 -17.78 -1.57 5.63
C ASN A 62 -16.48 -2.28 5.21
N LEU A 63 -15.48 -1.53 4.74
CA LEU A 63 -14.18 -2.08 4.39
C LEU A 63 -13.43 -2.61 5.63
N THR A 64 -13.49 -1.90 6.76
CA THR A 64 -12.89 -2.38 8.02
C THR A 64 -13.55 -3.66 8.51
N GLN A 65 -14.88 -3.82 8.34
CA GLN A 65 -15.58 -5.07 8.66
C GLN A 65 -15.12 -6.26 7.80
N LEU A 66 -14.61 -6.00 6.59
CA LEU A 66 -14.01 -7.00 5.71
C LEU A 66 -12.53 -7.28 6.04
N GLY A 67 -12.00 -6.69 7.12
CA GLY A 67 -10.60 -6.86 7.53
C GLY A 67 -9.60 -6.00 6.76
N ILE A 68 -10.07 -5.00 6.00
CA ILE A 68 -9.20 -4.08 5.27
C ILE A 68 -8.80 -2.93 6.21
N ASP A 69 -7.49 -2.66 6.30
CA ASP A 69 -6.97 -1.52 7.06
C ASP A 69 -7.24 -0.19 6.34
N THR A 70 -8.12 0.63 6.92
CA THR A 70 -8.53 1.94 6.41
C THR A 70 -7.95 3.11 7.20
N THR A 71 -7.02 2.88 8.13
CA THR A 71 -6.51 3.88 9.08
C THR A 71 -6.03 5.19 8.43
N LEU A 72 -5.37 5.10 7.27
CA LEU A 72 -4.88 6.24 6.49
C LEU A 72 -5.97 7.09 5.84
N PHE A 73 -7.22 6.61 5.79
CA PHE A 73 -8.34 7.25 5.09
C PHE A 73 -9.45 7.74 6.03
N THR A 74 -9.28 7.57 7.34
CA THR A 74 -10.29 7.98 8.32
C THR A 74 -10.43 9.50 8.43
N PHE A 75 -11.66 9.97 8.64
CA PHE A 75 -11.93 11.38 8.87
C PHE A 75 -11.77 11.75 10.35
N SER A 76 -11.43 13.02 10.61
CA SER A 76 -11.32 13.51 11.99
C SER A 76 -12.70 13.75 12.61
N ASN A 77 -12.81 13.52 13.92
CA ASN A 77 -14.02 13.85 14.67
C ASN A 77 -14.22 15.39 14.74
N PRO A 78 -15.44 15.92 14.56
CA PRO A 78 -15.71 17.36 14.69
C PRO A 78 -15.46 17.93 16.10
N SER A 79 -15.34 17.06 17.11
CA SER A 79 -14.98 17.42 18.49
C SER A 79 -13.46 17.46 18.73
N SER A 80 -12.66 17.08 17.74
CA SER A 80 -11.19 17.15 17.80
C SER A 80 -10.74 18.61 17.94
N SER A 81 -9.89 18.89 18.92
CA SER A 81 -9.37 20.25 19.09
C SER A 81 -8.53 20.68 17.89
N ILE A 82 -8.53 21.97 17.53
CA ILE A 82 -7.69 22.50 16.43
C ILE A 82 -6.20 22.16 16.66
N ALA A 83 -5.76 22.04 17.91
CA ALA A 83 -4.42 21.59 18.27
C ALA A 83 -4.14 20.13 17.84
N SER A 84 -5.13 19.24 17.92
CA SER A 84 -5.02 17.85 17.42
C SER A 84 -5.04 17.76 15.89
N LEU A 85 -5.65 18.73 15.20
CA LEU A 85 -5.63 18.84 13.74
C LEU A 85 -4.30 19.38 13.22
N ASN A 86 -3.56 20.12 14.05
CA ASN A 86 -2.26 20.67 13.71
C ASN A 86 -1.17 19.61 13.92
N ASN A 87 -1.21 18.54 13.10
CA ASN A 87 -0.23 17.44 13.13
C ASN A 87 1.14 17.83 12.53
N ARG A 88 1.51 19.11 12.62
CA ARG A 88 2.85 19.59 12.29
C ARG A 88 3.75 19.25 13.47
N SER A 89 4.09 17.97 13.59
CA SER A 89 4.98 17.42 14.62
C SER A 89 6.43 17.95 14.54
N GLY A 90 6.76 18.70 13.48
CA GLY A 90 8.14 19.06 13.13
C GLY A 90 8.91 17.94 12.43
N SER A 91 8.26 16.82 12.11
CA SER A 91 8.87 15.72 11.34
C SER A 91 8.91 16.00 9.84
N CYS A 92 9.88 15.38 9.15
CA CYS A 92 9.94 15.37 7.69
C CYS A 92 8.78 14.57 7.08
N LYS A 93 8.42 14.90 5.83
CA LYS A 93 7.56 14.04 5.01
C LYS A 93 8.35 12.78 4.62
N VAL A 94 7.63 11.67 4.44
CA VAL A 94 8.19 10.39 3.98
C VAL A 94 8.37 10.37 2.46
N PHE A 95 9.35 9.61 2.00
CA PHE A 95 9.69 9.38 0.59
C PHE A 95 9.69 7.89 0.24
N PRO A 96 9.58 7.52 -1.05
CA PRO A 96 9.71 6.14 -1.48
C PRO A 96 11.00 5.51 -0.94
N GLY A 97 10.87 4.38 -0.24
CA GLY A 97 11.98 3.68 0.42
C GLY A 97 12.10 3.93 1.93
N ASP A 98 11.42 4.94 2.47
CA ASP A 98 11.37 5.16 3.91
C ASP A 98 10.56 4.07 4.63
N PRO A 99 10.88 3.72 5.89
CA PRO A 99 10.14 2.70 6.65
C PRO A 99 8.65 2.98 6.81
N HIS A 100 8.26 4.26 6.80
CA HIS A 100 6.87 4.70 6.94
C HIS A 100 6.22 5.01 5.58
N TRP A 101 6.87 4.68 4.47
CA TRP A 101 6.27 4.79 3.15
C TRP A 101 5.07 3.83 3.05
N PRO A 102 3.91 4.27 2.52
CA PRO A 102 2.74 3.39 2.45
C PRO A 102 3.03 2.13 1.63
N SER A 103 2.51 1.01 2.11
CA SER A 103 2.66 -0.29 1.46
C SER A 103 1.93 -0.33 0.11
N SER A 104 2.26 -1.33 -0.73
CA SER A 104 1.55 -1.58 -1.99
C SER A 104 0.04 -1.78 -1.79
N ALA A 105 -0.38 -2.41 -0.68
CA ALA A 105 -1.79 -2.60 -0.35
C ALA A 105 -2.49 -1.26 -0.04
N SER A 106 -1.81 -0.36 0.69
CA SER A 106 -2.31 0.98 0.99
C SER A 106 -2.51 1.82 -0.28
N TRP A 107 -1.56 1.73 -1.23
CA TRP A 107 -1.69 2.41 -2.53
C TRP A 107 -2.82 1.82 -3.39
N LYS A 108 -3.01 0.49 -3.39
CA LYS A 108 -4.15 -0.15 -4.06
C LYS A 108 -5.49 0.28 -3.47
N LEU A 109 -5.56 0.40 -2.14
CA LEU A 109 -6.76 0.89 -1.47
C LEU A 109 -7.04 2.35 -1.85
N LEU A 110 -6.02 3.23 -1.91
CA LEU A 110 -6.21 4.60 -2.39
C LEU A 110 -6.73 4.62 -3.84
N ASP A 111 -6.16 3.81 -4.72
CA ASP A 111 -6.62 3.72 -6.11
C ASP A 111 -8.10 3.32 -6.18
N PHE A 112 -8.48 2.26 -5.47
CA PHE A 112 -9.87 1.85 -5.33
C PHE A 112 -10.76 2.96 -4.79
N LEU A 113 -10.38 3.60 -3.68
CA LEU A 113 -11.14 4.69 -3.04
C LEU A 113 -11.28 5.93 -3.95
N SER A 114 -10.34 6.12 -4.87
CA SER A 114 -10.37 7.19 -5.88
C SER A 114 -11.16 6.83 -7.14
N GLY A 115 -11.72 5.62 -7.22
CA GLY A 115 -12.41 5.12 -8.41
C GLY A 115 -11.46 4.75 -9.56
N GLY A 116 -10.23 4.33 -9.26
CA GLY A 116 -9.23 3.95 -10.26
C GLY A 116 -8.46 5.12 -10.88
N ALA A 117 -8.42 6.26 -10.18
CA ALA A 117 -7.81 7.50 -10.69
C ALA A 117 -6.35 7.67 -10.23
N LEU A 118 -5.78 6.75 -9.44
CA LEU A 118 -4.41 6.88 -8.96
C LEU A 118 -3.42 6.47 -10.05
N ILE A 119 -2.63 7.44 -10.51
CA ILE A 119 -1.62 7.21 -11.55
C ILE A 119 -0.26 7.02 -10.90
N LYS A 120 0.36 5.84 -11.09
CA LYS A 120 1.78 5.66 -10.81
C LYS A 120 2.59 6.37 -11.89
N THR A 121 3.17 7.52 -11.53
CA THR A 121 3.83 8.41 -12.49
C THR A 121 4.95 7.70 -13.26
N ILE A 122 4.89 7.83 -14.58
CA ILE A 122 5.99 7.52 -15.50
C ILE A 122 6.41 8.87 -16.10
N PRO A 123 7.70 9.24 -16.06
CA PRO A 123 8.15 10.49 -16.69
C PRO A 123 7.72 10.54 -18.17
N SER A 124 7.33 11.72 -18.66
CA SER A 124 6.91 11.88 -20.07
C SER A 124 7.99 11.44 -21.06
N ALA A 125 9.26 11.71 -20.73
CA ALA A 125 10.42 11.32 -21.53
C ALA A 125 10.96 9.90 -21.20
N ALA A 126 10.22 9.07 -20.46
CA ALA A 126 10.68 7.70 -20.14
C ALA A 126 11.02 6.88 -21.39
N VAL A 127 10.31 7.14 -22.49
CA VAL A 127 10.54 6.51 -23.81
C VAL A 127 11.92 6.78 -24.41
N CYS A 128 12.61 7.85 -23.98
CA CYS A 128 13.95 8.19 -24.47
C CYS A 128 15.09 7.43 -23.78
N TYR A 129 14.81 6.74 -22.68
CA TYR A 129 15.85 6.15 -21.83
C TYR A 129 15.61 4.66 -21.61
N GLU A 130 16.69 3.88 -21.67
CA GLU A 130 16.68 2.48 -21.23
C GLU A 130 16.45 2.42 -19.71
N GLY A 131 15.77 1.37 -19.24
CA GLY A 131 15.50 1.13 -17.81
C GLY A 131 14.06 1.40 -17.36
N TRP A 132 13.23 2.01 -18.21
CA TRP A 132 11.79 2.19 -17.94
C TRP A 132 10.89 1.13 -18.59
N GLY A 133 11.44 0.29 -19.48
CA GLY A 133 10.72 -0.82 -20.13
C GLY A 133 9.79 -0.40 -21.27
N ASN A 134 9.80 0.89 -21.64
CA ASN A 134 8.96 1.48 -22.68
C ASN A 134 9.76 2.33 -23.68
N THR A 135 11.04 2.04 -23.88
CA THR A 135 11.91 2.80 -24.79
C THR A 135 11.35 2.77 -26.23
N ASN A 136 11.19 3.94 -26.84
CA ASN A 136 10.59 4.11 -28.16
C ASN A 136 11.14 5.38 -28.83
N GLU A 137 11.89 5.21 -29.93
CA GLU A 137 12.53 6.32 -30.65
C GLU A 137 11.52 7.34 -31.18
N GLY A 138 10.44 6.88 -31.83
CA GLY A 138 9.42 7.78 -32.37
C GLY A 138 8.70 8.60 -31.29
N GLY A 139 8.51 8.03 -30.09
CA GLY A 139 7.97 8.75 -28.93
C GLY A 139 8.98 9.70 -28.30
N CYS A 140 10.27 9.50 -28.52
CA CYS A 140 11.32 10.40 -28.03
C CYS A 140 11.49 11.64 -28.91
N GLU A 141 11.16 11.54 -30.19
CA GLU A 141 11.28 12.64 -31.16
C GLU A 141 10.08 13.62 -31.16
N TYR A 142 9.00 13.30 -30.44
CA TYR A 142 7.75 14.10 -30.37
C TYR A 142 7.70 15.02 -29.15
#